data_AF-A0A2V1C816-F1
#
_entry.id   AF-A0A2V1C816-F1
#
_cell.length_a   1.000
_cell.length_b   1.000
_cell.length_c   1.000
_cell.angle_alpha   90.00
_cell.angle_beta   90.00
_cell.angle_gamma   90.00
#
_symmetry.space_group_name_H-M   'P 1'
#
loop_
_entity.id
_entity.type
_entity.pdbx_description
1 polymer ?
#
loop_
_entity_poly.entity_id
_entity_poly.type
_entity_poly.pdbx_seq_one_letter_code
_entity_poly.pdbx_strand_id
1 'polypeptide(L)'
;SPTAFCLIASVCAVAYWMSIELLLLVYVTFKRHTGVYFWSIIITTIGIVLQTTGYILKSFENSWPVVLVVIICKVGWVANVTGFSIVLWSRLHLVVRNPRILKWLLVIILIDGLVCHTPVVVFEFGLMTKHHDTYYRPMQIMERIQQTVFTLQETAMSCLYIYHTRKFLKIGYPMKTRKVIGLLLLVQLLVIALDAVLTLFDYTDKFTLKCTLHPLVYSIKLKLEFIVLNQLQSLVK
;
A
#
# COMPACT_ATOMS: atom_id res chain seq x y z
N SER A 1 11.09 12.54 22.95
CA SER A 1 12.39 13.23 22.82
C SER A 1 12.40 14.02 21.51
N PRO A 2 13.14 15.14 21.42
CA PRO A 2 13.28 15.90 20.17
C PRO A 2 13.77 15.04 18.99
N THR A 3 14.63 14.06 19.27
CA THR A 3 15.14 13.10 18.27
C THR A 3 14.03 12.29 17.61
N ALA A 4 13.03 11.83 18.36
CA ALA A 4 11.92 11.06 17.82
C ALA A 4 11.05 11.92 16.87
N PHE A 5 10.80 13.17 17.24
CA PHE A 5 10.07 14.11 16.40
C PHE A 5 10.83 14.43 15.10
N CYS A 6 12.14 14.67 15.17
CA CYS A 6 12.95 14.85 13.96
C CYS A 6 12.88 13.63 13.04
N LEU A 7 12.97 12.40 13.57
CA LEU A 7 12.85 11.18 12.78
C LEU A 7 11.48 11.06 12.10
N ILE A 8 10.39 11.33 12.83
CA ILE A 8 9.02 11.31 12.28
C ILE A 8 8.91 12.31 11.13
N ALA A 9 9.34 13.57 11.34
CA ALA A 9 9.29 14.61 10.34
C ALA A 9 10.12 14.26 9.09
N SER A 10 11.34 13.74 9.28
CA SER A 10 12.21 13.32 8.16
C SER A 10 11.59 12.18 7.35
N VAL A 11 11.05 11.15 8.00
CA VAL A 11 10.40 10.02 7.31
C VAL A 11 9.17 10.50 6.52
N CYS A 12 8.34 11.35 7.13
CA CYS A 12 7.17 11.91 6.45
C CYS A 12 7.56 12.80 5.26
N ALA A 13 8.61 13.60 5.39
CA ALA A 13 9.12 14.42 4.29
C ALA A 13 9.57 13.57 3.10
N VAL A 14 10.26 12.44 3.35
CA VAL A 14 10.63 11.49 2.30
C VAL A 14 9.38 10.85 1.68
N ALA A 15 8.39 10.46 2.48
CA ALA A 15 7.13 9.89 1.97
C ALA A 15 6.40 10.88 1.04
N TYR A 16 6.37 12.18 1.38
CA TYR A 16 5.82 13.21 0.49
C TYR A 16 6.63 13.34 -0.79
N TRP A 17 7.96 13.45 -0.69
CA TRP A 17 8.82 13.58 -1.86
C TRP A 17 8.61 12.43 -2.83
N MET A 18 8.63 11.19 -2.34
CA MET A 18 8.38 10.00 -3.14
C MET A 18 6.99 10.00 -3.78
N SER A 19 5.98 10.45 -3.05
CA SER A 19 4.60 10.54 -3.56
C SER A 19 4.46 11.59 -4.66
N ILE A 20 5.03 12.78 -4.47
CA ILE A 20 5.01 13.87 -5.47
C ILE A 20 5.76 13.44 -6.74
N GLU A 21 6.97 12.89 -6.58
CA GLU A 21 7.75 12.38 -7.70
C GLU A 21 6.97 11.31 -8.47
N LEU A 22 6.29 10.39 -7.77
CA LEU A 22 5.50 9.34 -8.41
C LEU A 22 4.28 9.89 -9.16
N LEU A 23 3.56 10.86 -8.61
CA LEU A 23 2.45 11.51 -9.31
C LEU A 23 2.91 12.14 -10.64
N LEU A 24 4.04 12.85 -10.61
CA LEU A 24 4.62 13.46 -11.81
C LEU A 24 5.04 12.39 -12.83
N LEU A 25 5.75 11.35 -12.39
CA LEU A 25 6.18 10.25 -13.24
C LEU A 25 5.00 9.54 -13.90
N VAL A 26 3.94 9.27 -13.15
CA VAL A 26 2.72 8.62 -13.65
C VAL A 26 2.04 9.50 -14.68
N TYR A 27 1.87 10.78 -14.39
CA TYR A 27 1.24 11.73 -15.32
C TYR A 27 1.99 11.83 -16.65
N VAL A 28 3.32 11.93 -16.61
CA VAL A 28 4.17 12.04 -17.81
C VAL A 28 4.28 10.72 -18.58
N THR A 29 4.26 9.58 -17.89
CA THR A 29 4.45 8.26 -18.54
C THR A 29 3.19 7.76 -19.24
N PHE A 30 2.01 8.01 -18.66
CA PHE A 30 0.74 7.53 -19.23
C PHE A 30 0.21 8.47 -20.32
N LYS A 31 0.14 7.97 -21.56
CA LYS A 31 -0.48 8.71 -22.70
C LYS A 31 -2.02 8.78 -22.62
N ARG A 32 -2.66 7.88 -21.87
CA ARG A 32 -4.12 7.81 -21.68
C ARG A 32 -4.44 7.65 -20.20
N HIS A 33 -5.25 8.54 -19.65
CA HIS A 33 -5.56 8.64 -18.22
C HIS A 33 -6.90 8.00 -17.83
N THR A 34 -7.26 6.88 -18.47
CA THR A 34 -8.59 6.26 -18.33
C THR A 34 -8.57 4.85 -17.72
N GLY A 35 -7.40 4.21 -17.64
CA GLY A 35 -7.30 2.83 -17.14
C GLY A 35 -7.41 2.73 -15.62
N VAL A 36 -7.92 1.58 -15.14
CA VAL A 36 -8.02 1.31 -13.70
C VAL A 36 -6.65 1.40 -13.02
N TYR A 37 -5.59 0.94 -13.69
CA TYR A 37 -4.23 1.07 -13.17
C TYR A 37 -3.85 2.52 -12.87
N PHE A 38 -4.11 3.43 -13.81
CA PHE A 38 -3.79 4.85 -13.66
C PHE A 38 -4.51 5.44 -12.43
N TRP A 39 -5.83 5.27 -12.37
CA TRP A 39 -6.63 5.79 -11.25
C TRP A 39 -6.25 5.13 -9.92
N SER A 40 -5.97 3.83 -9.90
CA SER A 40 -5.53 3.14 -8.68
C SER A 40 -4.22 3.69 -8.15
N ILE A 41 -3.23 4.00 -8.99
CA ILE A 41 -1.98 4.63 -8.53
C ILE A 41 -2.25 6.04 -7.99
N ILE A 42 -3.03 6.86 -8.70
CA ILE A 42 -3.32 8.23 -8.27
C ILE A 42 -4.02 8.22 -6.90
N ILE A 43 -5.09 7.42 -6.75
CA ILE A 43 -5.83 7.30 -5.50
C ILE A 43 -4.93 6.78 -4.37
N THR A 44 -4.11 5.76 -4.63
CA THR A 44 -3.17 5.22 -3.63
C THR A 44 -2.19 6.29 -3.18
N THR A 45 -1.62 7.05 -4.14
CA THR A 45 -0.61 8.07 -3.85
C THR A 45 -1.20 9.25 -3.08
N ILE A 46 -2.40 9.69 -3.45
CA ILE A 46 -3.15 10.70 -2.68
C ILE A 46 -3.46 10.16 -1.27
N GLY A 47 -3.82 8.88 -1.15
CA GLY A 47 -4.03 8.22 0.14
C GLY A 47 -2.78 8.26 1.03
N ILE A 48 -1.59 8.01 0.47
CA ILE A 48 -0.31 8.14 1.19
C ILE A 48 -0.10 9.58 1.67
N VAL A 49 -0.34 10.57 0.80
CA VAL A 49 -0.23 12.00 1.15
C VAL A 49 -1.19 12.35 2.29
N LEU A 50 -2.46 11.97 2.20
CA LEU A 50 -3.47 12.23 3.23
C LEU A 50 -3.12 11.55 4.56
N GLN A 51 -2.69 10.28 4.53
CA GLN A 51 -2.26 9.57 5.73
C GLN A 51 -1.08 10.27 6.40
N THR A 52 -0.08 10.65 5.59
CA THR A 52 1.12 11.38 6.07
C THR A 52 0.73 12.72 6.69
N THR A 53 -0.17 13.47 6.04
CA THR A 53 -0.67 14.76 6.56
C THR A 53 -1.40 14.57 7.88
N GLY A 54 -2.32 13.61 7.96
CA GLY A 54 -3.04 13.32 9.20
C GLY A 54 -2.10 12.90 10.33
N TYR A 55 -1.04 12.15 10.02
CA TYR A 55 -0.04 11.73 11.01
C TYR A 55 0.84 12.89 11.49
N ILE A 56 1.28 13.80 10.59
CA ILE A 56 1.99 15.02 10.98
C ILE A 56 1.12 15.90 11.86
N LEU A 57 -0.13 16.16 11.44
CA LEU A 57 -1.05 16.97 12.24
C LEU A 57 -1.24 16.35 13.64
N LYS A 58 -1.48 15.04 13.72
CA LYS A 58 -1.60 14.32 15.01
C LYS A 58 -0.33 14.40 15.88
N SER A 59 0.85 14.53 15.27
CA SER A 59 2.14 14.45 15.97
C SER A 59 2.71 15.82 16.38
N PHE A 60 2.41 16.88 15.62
CA PHE A 60 3.05 18.19 15.77
C PHE A 60 2.08 19.35 16.01
N GLU A 61 0.78 19.17 15.71
CA GLU A 61 -0.18 20.26 15.70
C GLU A 61 -1.38 19.94 16.60
N ASN A 62 -1.58 20.73 17.65
CA ASN A 62 -2.66 20.50 18.61
C ASN A 62 -3.88 21.43 18.39
N SER A 63 -3.80 22.37 17.45
CA SER A 63 -4.87 23.36 17.23
C SER A 63 -6.03 22.83 16.37
N TRP A 64 -5.81 21.73 15.64
CA TRP A 64 -6.82 21.16 14.75
C TRP A 64 -7.82 20.28 15.51
N PRO A 65 -9.11 20.25 15.10
CA PRO A 65 -10.07 19.33 15.69
C PRO A 65 -9.59 17.87 15.52
N VAL A 66 -9.39 17.17 16.64
CA VAL A 66 -8.81 15.81 16.63
C VAL A 66 -9.59 14.84 15.74
N VAL A 67 -10.93 14.98 15.70
CA VAL A 67 -11.81 14.19 14.84
C VAL A 67 -11.45 14.38 13.35
N LEU A 68 -11.22 15.62 12.93
CA LEU A 68 -10.87 15.94 11.55
C LEU A 68 -9.49 15.34 11.18
N VAL A 69 -8.52 15.45 12.08
CA VAL A 69 -7.17 14.87 11.91
C VAL A 69 -7.24 13.35 11.74
N VAL A 70 -8.05 12.67 12.57
CA VAL A 70 -8.26 11.22 12.48
C VAL A 70 -8.95 10.84 11.17
N ILE A 71 -9.97 11.59 10.72
CA ILE A 71 -10.62 11.36 9.43
C ILE A 71 -9.61 11.46 8.29
N ILE A 72 -8.82 12.53 8.22
CA ILE A 72 -7.79 12.72 7.18
C ILE A 72 -6.81 11.53 7.16
N CYS A 73 -6.32 11.15 8.34
CA CYS A 73 -5.37 10.05 8.49
C CYS A 73 -5.96 8.70 8.04
N LYS A 74 -7.17 8.36 8.51
CA LYS A 74 -7.79 7.06 8.24
C LYS A 74 -8.34 6.96 6.81
N VAL A 75 -8.91 8.03 6.25
CA VAL A 75 -9.28 8.06 4.83
C VAL A 75 -8.05 7.85 3.95
N GLY A 76 -6.94 8.51 4.28
CA GLY A 76 -5.67 8.30 3.58
C GLY A 76 -5.17 6.86 3.66
N TRP A 77 -5.21 6.27 4.86
CA TRP A 77 -4.84 4.87 5.09
C TRP A 77 -5.73 3.88 4.31
N VAL A 78 -7.06 4.02 4.36
CA VAL A 78 -7.97 3.16 3.59
C VAL A 78 -7.70 3.28 2.09
N ALA A 79 -7.54 4.51 1.60
CA ALA A 79 -7.26 4.76 0.19
C ALA A 79 -5.93 4.16 -0.26
N ASN A 80 -4.89 4.18 0.58
CA ASN A 80 -3.60 3.62 0.19
C ASN A 80 -3.50 2.10 0.33
N VAL A 81 -4.05 1.48 1.37
CA VAL A 81 -3.97 0.02 1.55
C VAL A 81 -4.81 -0.70 0.49
N THR A 82 -6.09 -0.33 0.36
CA THR A 82 -6.96 -0.93 -0.66
C THR A 82 -6.54 -0.50 -2.05
N GLY A 83 -6.14 0.77 -2.23
CA GLY A 83 -5.66 1.28 -3.51
C GLY A 83 -4.46 0.49 -4.02
N PHE A 84 -3.48 0.21 -3.14
CA PHE A 84 -2.31 -0.59 -3.50
C PHE A 84 -2.71 -2.01 -3.91
N SER A 85 -3.66 -2.62 -3.21
CA SER A 85 -4.19 -3.93 -3.60
C SER A 85 -4.86 -3.90 -4.98
N ILE A 86 -5.57 -2.83 -5.31
CA ILE A 86 -6.16 -2.62 -6.65
C ILE A 86 -5.06 -2.40 -7.71
N VAL A 87 -3.94 -1.74 -7.38
CA VAL A 87 -2.78 -1.61 -8.27
C VAL A 87 -2.21 -3.00 -8.62
N LEU A 88 -1.99 -3.86 -7.62
CA LEU A 88 -1.53 -5.24 -7.82
C LEU A 88 -2.50 -6.03 -8.72
N TRP A 89 -3.79 -5.96 -8.41
CA TRP A 89 -4.84 -6.60 -9.18
C TRP A 89 -4.90 -6.10 -10.64
N SER A 90 -4.80 -4.80 -10.85
CA SER A 90 -4.84 -4.18 -12.17
C SER A 90 -3.64 -4.62 -13.03
N ARG A 91 -2.46 -4.85 -12.44
CA ARG A 91 -1.30 -5.42 -13.14
C ARG A 91 -1.52 -6.87 -13.55
N LEU A 92 -2.20 -7.66 -12.73
CA LEU A 92 -2.50 -9.06 -13.04
C LEU A 92 -3.33 -9.19 -14.32
N HIS A 93 -4.16 -8.20 -14.68
CA HIS A 93 -4.90 -8.20 -15.96
C HIS A 93 -4.01 -8.30 -17.21
N LEU A 94 -2.73 -7.90 -17.11
CA LEU A 94 -1.81 -7.96 -18.25
C LEU A 94 -1.23 -9.36 -18.47
N VAL A 95 -1.20 -10.21 -17.43
CA VAL A 95 -0.50 -11.50 -17.46
C VAL A 95 -1.43 -12.70 -17.22
N VAL A 96 -2.54 -12.50 -16.52
CA VAL A 96 -3.56 -13.52 -16.25
C VAL A 96 -4.65 -13.44 -17.30
N ARG A 97 -4.79 -14.48 -18.12
CA ARG A 97 -5.84 -14.57 -19.15
C ARG A 97 -7.21 -15.00 -18.61
N ASN A 98 -7.26 -15.68 -17.46
CA ASN A 98 -8.52 -16.21 -16.93
C ASN A 98 -9.29 -15.13 -16.15
N PRO A 99 -10.43 -14.63 -16.66
CA PRO A 99 -11.18 -13.55 -16.02
C PRO A 99 -11.82 -13.97 -14.70
N ARG A 100 -12.06 -15.27 -14.47
CA ARG A 100 -12.63 -15.75 -13.20
C ARG A 100 -11.69 -15.51 -12.04
N ILE A 101 -10.39 -15.77 -12.23
CA ILE A 101 -9.36 -15.54 -11.20
C ILE A 101 -9.33 -14.06 -10.82
N LEU A 102 -9.31 -13.18 -11.82
CA LEU A 102 -9.28 -11.73 -11.60
C LEU A 102 -10.54 -11.24 -10.87
N LYS A 103 -11.73 -11.74 -11.24
CA LYS A 103 -12.97 -11.41 -10.52
C LYS A 103 -12.94 -11.85 -9.06
N TRP A 104 -12.49 -13.07 -8.78
CA TRP A 104 -12.39 -13.58 -7.40
C TRP A 104 -11.38 -12.78 -6.56
N LEU A 105 -10.23 -12.42 -7.13
CA LEU A 105 -9.27 -11.56 -6.44
C LEU A 105 -9.86 -10.19 -6.11
N LEU A 106 -10.61 -9.58 -7.03
CA LEU A 106 -11.28 -8.32 -6.76
C LEU A 106 -12.30 -8.46 -5.62
N VAL A 107 -13.08 -9.54 -5.62
CA VAL A 107 -14.03 -9.83 -4.54
C VAL A 107 -13.32 -9.97 -3.20
N ILE A 108 -12.19 -10.69 -3.14
CA ILE A 108 -11.36 -10.81 -1.93
C ILE A 108 -10.89 -9.43 -1.46
N ILE A 109 -10.34 -8.59 -2.35
CA ILE A 109 -9.88 -7.23 -2.01
C ILE A 109 -11.00 -6.38 -1.40
N LEU A 110 -12.21 -6.46 -1.97
CA LEU A 110 -13.34 -5.68 -1.48
C LEU A 110 -13.85 -6.18 -0.13
N ILE A 111 -13.90 -7.51 0.06
CA ILE A 111 -14.32 -8.12 1.33
C ILE A 111 -13.29 -7.82 2.42
N ASP A 112 -12.01 -8.07 2.18
CA ASP A 112 -10.94 -7.81 3.14
C ASP A 112 -10.88 -6.31 3.47
N GLY A 113 -11.02 -5.44 2.46
CA GLY A 113 -11.12 -4.00 2.66
C GLY A 113 -12.27 -3.62 3.59
N LEU A 114 -13.48 -4.12 3.35
CA LEU A 114 -14.63 -3.81 4.21
C LEU A 114 -14.46 -4.37 5.63
N VAL A 115 -14.09 -5.64 5.75
CA VAL A 115 -14.02 -6.37 7.03
C VAL A 115 -12.86 -5.85 7.89
N CYS A 116 -11.72 -5.50 7.29
CA CYS A 116 -10.55 -5.05 8.03
C CYS A 116 -10.57 -3.55 8.32
N HIS A 117 -11.03 -2.70 7.37
CA HIS A 117 -11.00 -1.25 7.58
C HIS A 117 -12.05 -0.79 8.58
N THR A 118 -13.28 -1.30 8.49
CA THR A 118 -14.39 -0.81 9.31
C THR A 118 -14.11 -0.91 10.81
N PRO A 119 -13.66 -2.05 11.37
CA PRO A 119 -13.43 -2.17 12.80
C PRO A 119 -12.25 -1.30 13.26
N VAL A 120 -11.18 -1.20 12.48
CA VAL A 120 -10.02 -0.32 12.80
C VAL A 120 -10.46 1.14 12.91
N VAL A 121 -11.29 1.61 11.96
CA VAL A 121 -11.79 2.98 11.97
C VAL A 121 -12.73 3.20 13.17
N VAL A 122 -13.66 2.27 13.42
CA VAL A 122 -14.59 2.35 14.56
C VAL A 122 -13.82 2.37 15.89
N PHE A 123 -12.84 1.49 16.06
CA PHE A 123 -12.05 1.40 17.28
C PHE A 123 -11.17 2.65 17.49
N GLU A 124 -10.60 3.23 16.43
CA GLU A 124 -9.87 4.50 16.55
C GLU A 124 -10.77 5.63 17.09
N PHE A 125 -12.01 5.75 16.58
CA PHE A 125 -12.95 6.74 17.15
C PHE A 125 -13.37 6.38 18.58
N GLY A 126 -13.55 5.09 18.88
CA GLY A 126 -13.83 4.61 20.24
C GLY A 126 -12.74 5.01 21.24
N LEU A 127 -11.46 4.95 20.83
CA LEU A 127 -10.30 5.37 21.62
C LEU A 127 -10.29 6.87 21.97
N MET A 128 -11.05 7.69 21.24
CA MET A 128 -11.19 9.13 21.51
C MET A 128 -12.31 9.43 22.51
N THR A 129 -13.14 8.45 22.85
CA THR A 129 -14.24 8.63 23.80
C THR A 129 -13.78 8.41 25.24
N LYS A 130 -14.68 8.66 26.21
CA LYS A 130 -14.44 8.33 27.62
C LYS A 130 -14.26 6.83 27.88
N HIS A 131 -14.60 5.97 26.92
CA HIS A 131 -14.49 4.51 27.02
C HIS A 131 -13.19 3.95 26.40
N HIS A 132 -12.12 4.74 26.35
CA HIS A 132 -10.82 4.37 25.76
C HIS A 132 -10.40 2.92 26.09
N ASP A 133 -10.42 2.54 27.36
CA ASP A 133 -9.93 1.24 27.82
C ASP A 133 -10.72 0.06 27.23
N THR A 134 -12.00 0.28 26.90
CA THR A 134 -12.86 -0.72 26.26
C THR A 134 -12.44 -0.97 24.81
N TYR A 135 -11.89 0.04 24.12
CA TYR A 135 -11.50 -0.04 22.71
C TYR A 135 -10.03 -0.36 22.49
N TYR A 136 -9.17 -0.15 23.50
CA TYR A 136 -7.72 -0.38 23.39
C TYR A 136 -7.37 -1.82 23.04
N ARG A 137 -7.89 -2.80 23.78
CA ARG A 137 -7.58 -4.21 23.51
C ARG A 137 -8.15 -4.70 22.17
N PRO A 138 -9.42 -4.44 21.81
CA PRO A 138 -9.93 -4.74 20.47
C PRO A 138 -9.13 -4.10 19.33
N MET A 139 -8.70 -2.85 19.50
CA MET A 139 -7.87 -2.16 18.51
C MET A 139 -6.54 -2.89 18.29
N GLN A 140 -5.80 -3.20 19.36
CA GLN A 140 -4.52 -3.93 19.25
C GLN A 140 -4.65 -5.28 18.53
N ILE A 141 -5.73 -6.03 18.83
CA ILE A 141 -5.98 -7.32 18.20
C ILE A 141 -6.30 -7.12 16.71
N MET A 142 -7.21 -6.19 16.42
CA MET A 142 -7.63 -5.93 15.05
C MET A 142 -6.49 -5.40 14.18
N GLU A 143 -5.58 -4.58 14.72
CA GLU A 143 -4.41 -4.09 14.00
C GLU A 143 -3.48 -5.21 13.54
N ARG A 144 -3.29 -6.25 14.36
CA ARG A 144 -2.51 -7.44 14.00
C ARG A 144 -3.23 -8.30 12.96
N ILE A 145 -4.55 -8.45 13.11
CA ILE A 145 -5.38 -9.20 12.16
C ILE A 145 -5.34 -8.54 10.77
N GLN A 146 -5.70 -7.26 10.67
CA GLN A 146 -5.73 -6.55 9.39
C GLN A 146 -4.36 -6.55 8.71
N GLN A 147 -3.27 -6.35 9.49
CA GLN A 147 -1.92 -6.32 8.93
C GLN A 147 -1.56 -7.66 8.33
N THR A 148 -1.91 -8.74 9.03
CA THR A 148 -1.66 -10.11 8.58
C THR A 148 -2.48 -10.42 7.32
N VAL A 149 -3.78 -10.06 7.32
CA VAL A 149 -4.69 -10.29 6.19
C VAL A 149 -4.19 -9.57 4.93
N PHE A 150 -3.93 -8.26 5.01
CA PHE A 150 -3.43 -7.49 3.86
C PHE A 150 -2.06 -7.99 3.39
N THR A 151 -1.15 -8.33 4.30
CA THR A 151 0.16 -8.91 3.94
C THR A 151 0.01 -10.24 3.19
N LEU A 152 -0.89 -11.12 3.64
CA LEU A 152 -1.17 -12.39 2.96
C LEU A 152 -1.81 -12.16 1.59
N GLN A 153 -2.77 -11.23 1.49
CA GLN A 153 -3.42 -10.87 0.23
C GLN A 153 -2.40 -10.34 -0.81
N GLU A 154 -1.54 -9.41 -0.40
CA GLU A 154 -0.52 -8.82 -1.27
C GLU A 154 0.56 -9.83 -1.66
N THR A 155 0.96 -10.69 -0.75
CA THR A 155 1.89 -11.79 -1.03
C THR A 155 1.28 -12.77 -2.04
N ALA A 156 0.02 -13.16 -1.85
CA ALA A 156 -0.69 -14.05 -2.76
C ALA A 156 -0.79 -13.47 -4.18
N MET A 157 -1.17 -12.20 -4.30
CA MET A 157 -1.19 -11.49 -5.59
C MET A 157 0.19 -11.40 -6.23
N SER A 158 1.23 -11.14 -5.43
CA SER A 158 2.62 -11.06 -5.88
C SER A 158 3.13 -12.40 -6.41
N CYS A 159 2.84 -13.50 -5.71
CA CYS A 159 3.17 -14.86 -6.13
C CYS A 159 2.45 -15.23 -7.43
N LEU A 160 1.15 -14.91 -7.54
CA LEU A 160 0.38 -15.17 -8.75
C LEU A 160 0.93 -14.40 -9.95
N TYR A 161 1.32 -13.15 -9.74
CA TYR A 161 1.92 -12.30 -10.77
C TYR A 161 3.24 -12.89 -11.27
N ILE A 162 4.12 -13.32 -10.37
CA ILE A 162 5.38 -13.99 -10.73
C ILE A 162 5.09 -15.24 -11.55
N TYR A 163 4.20 -16.11 -11.07
CA TYR A 163 3.88 -17.36 -11.73
C TYR A 163 3.40 -17.14 -13.17
N HIS A 164 2.42 -16.25 -13.36
CA HIS A 164 1.86 -15.97 -14.68
C HIS A 164 2.84 -15.23 -15.58
N THR A 165 3.64 -14.31 -15.05
CA THR A 165 4.63 -13.58 -15.85
C THR A 165 5.74 -14.52 -16.33
N ARG A 166 6.21 -15.45 -15.50
CA ARG A 166 7.18 -16.48 -15.92
C ARG A 166 6.64 -17.34 -17.05
N LYS A 167 5.37 -17.76 -16.97
CA LYS A 167 4.70 -18.54 -18.02
C LYS A 167 4.54 -17.72 -19.31
N PHE A 168 4.13 -16.46 -19.21
CA PHE A 168 3.95 -15.55 -20.34
C PHE A 168 5.26 -15.27 -21.07
N LEU A 169 6.33 -14.90 -20.36
CA LEU A 169 7.63 -14.57 -20.95
C LEU A 169 8.33 -15.78 -21.57
N LYS A 170 8.22 -16.97 -20.96
CA LYS A 170 8.81 -18.21 -21.50
C LYS A 170 8.22 -18.59 -22.87
N ILE A 171 6.93 -18.28 -23.08
CA ILE A 171 6.23 -18.59 -24.33
C ILE A 171 6.47 -17.50 -25.38
N GLY A 172 6.53 -16.22 -24.99
CA GLY A 172 6.58 -15.09 -25.93
C GLY A 172 7.96 -14.53 -26.28
N TYR A 173 8.93 -14.51 -25.35
CA TYR A 173 10.15 -13.68 -25.49
C TYR A 173 11.45 -14.29 -24.94
N PRO A 174 11.86 -15.50 -25.38
CA PRO A 174 12.91 -16.29 -24.73
C PRO A 174 14.27 -15.58 -24.56
N MET A 175 14.67 -14.70 -25.50
CA MET A 175 15.99 -14.05 -25.51
C MET A 175 16.13 -12.89 -24.49
N LYS A 176 15.07 -12.15 -24.18
CA LYS A 176 15.09 -11.03 -23.19
C LYS A 176 14.56 -11.41 -21.80
N THR A 177 14.15 -12.67 -21.65
CA THR A 177 13.40 -13.17 -20.48
C THR A 177 14.19 -13.14 -19.16
N ARG A 178 15.47 -13.51 -19.15
CA ARG A 178 16.21 -13.74 -17.88
C ARG A 178 16.40 -12.46 -17.05
N LYS A 179 16.81 -11.36 -17.67
CA LYS A 179 17.05 -10.08 -16.97
C LYS A 179 15.75 -9.50 -16.42
N VAL A 180 14.68 -9.54 -17.21
CA VAL A 180 13.35 -9.04 -16.81
C VAL A 180 12.81 -9.87 -15.66
N ILE A 181 12.79 -11.21 -15.77
CA ILE A 181 12.31 -12.07 -14.68
C ILE A 181 13.12 -11.86 -13.40
N GLY A 182 14.44 -11.70 -13.50
CA GLY A 182 15.29 -11.42 -12.34
C GLY A 182 14.89 -10.14 -11.62
N LEU A 183 14.65 -9.05 -12.36
CA LEU A 183 14.22 -7.78 -11.78
C LEU A 183 12.79 -7.84 -11.22
N LEU A 184 11.87 -8.52 -11.91
CA LEU A 184 10.51 -8.75 -11.40
C LEU A 184 10.54 -9.49 -10.06
N LEU A 185 11.32 -10.58 -9.98
CA LEU A 185 11.48 -11.35 -8.75
C LEU A 185 12.09 -10.50 -7.63
N LEU A 186 13.14 -9.73 -7.94
CA LEU A 186 13.78 -8.84 -6.97
C LEU A 186 12.77 -7.85 -6.39
N VAL A 187 11.99 -7.17 -7.24
CA VAL A 187 10.99 -6.20 -6.80
C VAL A 187 9.93 -6.83 -5.90
N GLN A 188 9.36 -7.98 -6.31
CA GLN A 188 8.34 -8.63 -5.51
C GLN A 188 8.88 -9.14 -4.16
N LEU A 189 10.12 -9.62 -4.11
CA LEU A 189 10.77 -9.99 -2.86
C LEU A 189 10.98 -8.79 -1.94
N LEU A 190 11.35 -7.62 -2.50
CA LEU A 190 11.47 -6.38 -1.74
C LEU A 190 10.12 -5.93 -1.17
N VAL A 191 9.04 -6.02 -1.95
CA VAL A 191 7.68 -5.70 -1.48
C VAL A 191 7.30 -6.59 -0.30
N ILE A 192 7.47 -7.91 -0.42
CA ILE A 192 7.19 -8.88 0.65
C ILE A 192 8.06 -8.60 1.89
N ALA A 193 9.34 -8.27 1.71
CA ALA A 193 10.23 -7.94 2.82
C ALA A 193 9.78 -6.67 3.56
N LEU A 194 9.31 -5.65 2.84
CA LEU A 194 8.76 -4.43 3.44
C LEU A 194 7.50 -4.73 4.27
N ASP A 195 6.63 -5.61 3.79
CA ASP A 195 5.43 -6.02 4.54
C ASP A 195 5.78 -6.83 5.79
N ALA A 196 6.79 -7.70 5.70
CA ALA A 196 7.32 -8.43 6.86
C ALA A 196 7.87 -7.48 7.94
N VAL A 197 8.55 -6.40 7.53
CA VAL A 197 9.05 -5.38 8.47
C VAL A 197 7.90 -4.65 9.16
N LEU A 198 6.86 -4.22 8.43
CA LEU A 198 5.68 -3.57 9.04
C LEU A 198 4.95 -4.53 9.99
N THR A 199 4.81 -5.79 9.59
CA THR A 199 4.20 -6.84 10.41
C THR A 199 5.00 -7.06 11.69
N LEU A 200 6.32 -7.14 11.62
CA LEU A 200 7.17 -7.29 12.80
C LEU A 200 6.98 -6.15 13.82
N PHE A 201 6.78 -4.91 13.35
CA PHE A 201 6.51 -3.79 14.26
C PHE A 201 5.17 -3.92 14.99
N ASP A 202 4.13 -4.48 14.37
CA ASP A 202 2.87 -4.77 15.05
C ASP A 202 3.02 -5.85 16.14
N TYR A 203 3.76 -6.93 15.84
CA TYR A 203 3.93 -8.04 16.80
C TYR A 203 4.93 -7.72 17.92
N THR A 204 5.75 -6.67 17.77
CA THR A 204 6.66 -6.18 18.81
C THR A 204 6.11 -4.95 19.55
N ASP A 205 4.82 -4.64 19.37
CA ASP A 205 4.11 -3.52 19.99
C ASP A 205 4.76 -2.14 19.71
N LYS A 206 5.46 -2.01 18.58
CA LYS A 206 6.12 -0.76 18.12
C LYS A 206 5.19 0.05 17.23
N PHE A 207 3.99 0.34 17.73
CA PHE A 207 2.92 0.99 16.96
C PHE A 207 3.32 2.35 16.36
N THR A 208 3.98 3.21 17.15
CA THR A 208 4.44 4.53 16.68
C THR A 208 5.41 4.40 15.51
N LEU A 209 6.33 3.43 15.57
CA LEU A 209 7.31 3.21 14.52
C LEU A 209 6.64 2.70 13.23
N LYS A 210 5.68 1.77 13.37
CA LYS A 210 4.86 1.33 12.23
C LYS A 210 4.13 2.51 11.59
N CYS A 211 3.38 3.29 12.36
CA CYS A 211 2.61 4.43 11.83
C CYS A 211 3.50 5.45 11.11
N THR A 212 4.71 5.69 11.65
CA THR A 212 5.68 6.58 11.03
C THR A 212 6.20 6.04 9.70
N LEU A 213 6.56 4.76 9.65
CA LEU A 213 7.17 4.14 8.46
C LEU A 213 6.15 3.72 7.41
N HIS A 214 4.89 3.48 7.77
CA HIS A 214 3.87 2.95 6.88
C HIS A 214 3.70 3.78 5.59
N PRO A 215 3.51 5.12 5.62
CA PRO A 215 3.37 5.90 4.40
C PRO A 215 4.61 5.82 3.49
N LEU A 216 5.81 5.84 4.09
CA LEU A 216 7.07 5.69 3.36
C LEU A 216 7.16 4.31 2.68
N VAL A 217 6.90 3.24 3.44
CA VAL A 217 6.90 1.87 2.91
C VAL A 217 5.93 1.73 1.74
N TYR A 218 4.69 2.23 1.87
CA TYR A 218 3.72 2.17 0.79
C TYR A 218 4.13 3.01 -0.43
N SER A 219 4.79 4.16 -0.25
CA SER A 219 5.33 4.96 -1.36
C SER A 219 6.44 4.22 -2.12
N ILE A 220 7.31 3.50 -1.40
CA ILE A 220 8.35 2.65 -1.99
C ILE A 220 7.71 1.51 -2.77
N LYS A 221 6.79 0.76 -2.13
CA LYS A 221 6.06 -0.35 -2.75
C LYS A 221 5.38 0.11 -4.05
N LEU A 222 4.66 1.24 -4.02
CA LEU A 222 3.95 1.77 -5.17
C LEU A 222 4.90 2.22 -6.30
N LYS A 223 6.04 2.83 -5.97
CA LYS A 223 7.06 3.21 -6.96
C LYS A 223 7.70 1.99 -7.63
N LEU A 224 8.02 0.96 -6.85
CA LEU A 224 8.54 -0.32 -7.37
C LEU A 224 7.55 -0.99 -8.33
N GLU A 225 6.27 -1.00 -7.95
CA GLU A 225 5.18 -1.53 -8.75
C GLU A 225 5.03 -0.82 -10.10
N PHE A 226 5.15 0.51 -10.08
CA PHE A 226 5.16 1.35 -11.28
C PHE A 226 6.34 1.06 -12.21
N ILE A 227 7.56 0.92 -11.66
CA ILE A 227 8.76 0.58 -12.45
C ILE A 227 8.57 -0.76 -13.15
N VAL A 228 8.10 -1.77 -12.42
CA VAL A 228 7.86 -3.10 -12.98
C VAL A 228 6.84 -3.05 -14.12
N LEU A 229 5.73 -2.33 -13.94
CA LEU A 229 4.72 -2.27 -14.99
C LEU A 229 5.28 -1.67 -16.28
N ASN A 230 6.00 -0.56 -16.16
CA ASN A 230 6.59 0.11 -17.33
C ASN A 230 7.59 -0.77 -18.07
N GLN A 231 8.37 -1.56 -17.34
CA GLN A 231 9.26 -2.54 -17.96
C GLN A 231 8.50 -3.68 -18.64
N LEU A 232 7.39 -4.15 -18.07
CA LEU A 232 6.59 -5.19 -18.71
C LEU A 232 5.95 -4.65 -20.01
N GLN A 233 5.46 -3.41 -19.99
CA GLN A 233 4.88 -2.77 -21.18
C GLN A 233 5.90 -2.50 -22.28
N SER A 234 7.16 -2.20 -21.94
CA SER A 234 8.21 -1.97 -22.94
C SER A 234 8.65 -3.25 -23.67
N LEU A 235 8.27 -4.43 -23.18
CA LEU A 235 8.53 -5.73 -23.83
C LEU A 235 7.42 -6.17 -24.79
N VAL A 236 6.21 -5.64 -24.60
CA VAL A 236 5.03 -5.97 -25.40
C VAL A 236 4.88 -5.02 -26.60
N LYS A 237 5.48 -3.83 -26.53
CA LYS A 237 5.65 -2.92 -27.67
C LYS A 237 6.79 -3.37 -28.57
#